data_AF-A0A0P8BS17-F1
#
_entry.id   AF-A0A0P8BS17-F1
#
_cell.length_a   1.000
_cell.length_b   1.000
_cell.length_c   1.000
_cell.angle_alpha   90.00
_cell.angle_beta   90.00
_cell.angle_gamma   90.00
#
_symmetry.space_group_name_H-M   'P 1'
#
loop_
_entity.id
_entity.type
_entity.pdbx_description
1 polymer ?
#
loop_
_entity_poly.entity_id
_entity_poly.type
_entity_poly.pdbx_seq_one_letter_code
_entity_poly.pdbx_strand_id
1 'polypeptide(L)' 'MHQLTISYPETLPDAVGSTQAQFELEAKWAMAVKLFEMKRLSSGMAAALIGVDRVTFLLKLADYG' A
#
# COMPACT_ATOMS: atom_id res chain seq x y z
N MET A 1 14.45 8.05 9.71
CA MET A 1 13.46 7.27 8.93
C MET A 1 12.63 6.45 9.91
N HIS A 2 11.32 6.35 9.70
CA HIS A 2 10.43 5.55 10.55
C HIS A 2 10.05 4.27 9.80
N GLN A 3 9.94 3.16 10.53
CA GLN A 3 9.57 1.86 9.98
C GLN A 3 8.35 1.32 10.72
N LEU A 4 7.37 0.83 9.96
CA LEU A 4 6.22 0.11 10.46
C LEU A 4 6.48 -1.38 10.23
N THR A 5 6.55 -2.16 11.31
CA THR A 5 6.72 -3.61 11.25
C THR A 5 5.40 -4.27 11.63
N ILE A 6 4.90 -5.15 10.77
CA ILE A 6 3.65 -5.89 11.00
C ILE A 6 3.99 -7.38 11.00
N SER A 7 3.74 -8.05 12.12
CA SER A 7 3.81 -9.51 12.17
C SER A 7 2.52 -10.10 11.63
N TYR A 8 2.63 -10.99 10.64
CA TYR A 8 1.51 -11.72 10.07
C TYR A 8 1.88 -13.21 9.90
N PRO A 9 0.89 -14.13 9.88
CA PRO A 9 1.15 -15.55 9.69
C PRO A 9 1.81 -15.83 8.33
N GLU A 10 2.75 -16.78 8.28
CA GLU A 10 3.40 -17.20 7.03
C GLU A 10 2.41 -17.72 5.98
N THR A 11 1.25 -18.22 6.43
CA THR A 11 0.17 -18.70 5.57
C THR A 11 -0.64 -17.59 4.92
N LEU A 12 -0.45 -16.33 5.31
CA LEU A 12 -1.28 -15.22 4.83
C LEU A 12 -0.99 -14.85 3.36
N PRO A 13 0.27 -14.71 2.91
CA PRO A 13 0.57 -14.55 1.49
C PRO A 13 0.02 -15.70 0.63
N ASP A 14 0.13 -16.94 1.12
CA ASP A 14 -0.39 -18.13 0.45
C ASP A 14 -1.91 -18.10 0.33
N ALA A 15 -2.62 -17.67 1.38
CA ALA A 15 -4.08 -17.58 1.40
C ALA A 15 -4.64 -16.61 0.35
N VAL A 16 -3.86 -15.61 -0.07
CA VAL A 16 -4.21 -14.68 -1.15
C VAL A 16 -3.53 -15.01 -2.48
N GLY A 17 -2.86 -16.16 -2.59
CA GLY A 17 -2.25 -16.64 -3.83
C GLY A 17 -1.08 -15.79 -4.32
N SER A 18 -0.34 -15.16 -3.40
CA SER A 18 0.76 -14.24 -3.71
C SER A 18 2.05 -14.63 -3.02
N THR A 19 3.19 -14.21 -3.57
CA THR A 19 4.46 -14.32 -2.85
C THR A 19 4.49 -13.32 -1.69
N GLN A 20 5.32 -13.57 -0.67
CA GLN A 20 5.51 -12.64 0.44
C GLN A 20 5.78 -11.20 -0.01
N ALA A 21 6.69 -11.01 -0.98
CA ALA A 21 7.04 -9.69 -1.48
C ALA A 21 5.88 -8.98 -2.21
N GLN A 22 5.05 -9.73 -2.93
CA GLN A 22 3.84 -9.19 -3.58
C GLN A 22 2.80 -8.78 -2.54
N PHE A 23 2.57 -9.63 -1.54
CA PHE A 23 1.66 -9.34 -0.43
C PHE A 23 2.07 -8.07 0.33
N GLU A 24 3.35 -7.97 0.73
CA GLU A 24 3.85 -6.80 1.47
C GLU A 24 3.72 -5.51 0.64
N LEU A 25 4.01 -5.60 -0.66
CA LEU A 25 3.82 -4.47 -1.58
C LEU A 25 2.35 -4.07 -1.67
N GLU A 26 1.46 -5.03 -1.90
CA GLU A 26 0.02 -4.81 -1.99
C GLU A 26 -0.54 -4.22 -0.69
N ALA A 27 -0.15 -4.75 0.46
CA ALA A 27 -0.54 -4.23 1.77
C ALA A 27 -0.10 -2.77 1.96
N LYS A 28 1.12 -2.44 1.53
CA LYS A 28 1.64 -1.06 1.58
C LYS A 28 0.80 -0.12 0.71
N TRP A 29 0.44 -0.55 -0.51
CA TRP A 29 -0.43 0.21 -1.39
C TRP A 29 -1.84 0.36 -0.81
N ALA A 30 -2.45 -0.74 -0.35
CA ALA A 30 -3.78 -0.74 0.24
C ALA A 30 -3.88 0.22 1.43
N MET A 31 -2.86 0.25 2.31
CA MET A 31 -2.80 1.22 3.41
C MET A 31 -2.80 2.67 2.90
N ALA A 32 -1.97 2.99 1.91
CA ALA A 32 -1.85 4.35 1.38
C ALA A 32 -3.13 4.80 0.68
N VAL A 33 -3.74 3.92 -0.12
CA VAL A 33 -5.03 4.15 -0.79
C VAL A 33 -6.12 4.39 0.25
N LYS A 34 -6.24 3.50 1.25
CA LYS A 34 -7.27 3.62 2.29
C LYS A 34 -7.17 4.94 3.06
N LEU A 35 -5.96 5.33 3.45
CA LEU A 35 -5.75 6.59 4.18
C LEU A 35 -6.04 7.83 3.31
N PHE A 36 -5.78 7.75 2.00
CA PHE A 36 -6.15 8.80 1.04
C PHE A 36 -7.68 8.90 0.87
N GLU A 37 -8.37 7.77 0.69
CA GLU A 37 -9.84 7.71 0.58
C GLU A 37 -10.52 8.32 1.81
N MET A 38 -10.02 7.99 3.01
CA MET A 38 -10.49 8.53 4.29
C MET A 38 -10.13 10.01 4.51
N LYS A 39 -9.53 10.69 3.51
CA LYS A 39 -9.06 12.07 3.59
C LYS A 39 -8.12 12.32 4.77
N ARG A 40 -7.37 11.29 5.21
CA ARG A 40 -6.34 11.38 6.25
C ARG A 40 -4.98 11.76 5.66
N LEU A 41 -4.72 11.33 4.42
CA LEU A 41 -3.53 11.71 3.65
C LEU A 41 -3.93 12.43 2.37
N SER A 42 -3.11 13.41 1.97
CA SER A 42 -3.16 13.94 0.60
C SER A 42 -2.56 12.93 -0.38
N SER A 43 -2.83 13.09 -1.68
CA SER A 43 -2.22 12.24 -2.72
C SER A 43 -0.68 12.29 -2.70
N GLY A 44 -0.09 13.43 -2.33
CA GLY A 44 1.36 13.57 -2.22
C GLY A 44 1.94 12.81 -1.02
N MET A 45 1.24 12.85 0.12
CA MET A 45 1.64 12.10 1.31
C MET A 45 1.49 10.59 1.13
N ALA A 46 0.40 10.16 0.49
CA ALA A 46 0.17 8.74 0.18
C ALA A 46 1.23 8.19 -0.80
N ALA A 47 1.59 8.95 -1.83
CA ALA A 47 2.66 8.60 -2.75
C ALA A 47 4.03 8.50 -2.02
N ALA A 48 4.33 9.45 -1.14
CA ALA A 48 5.56 9.43 -0.34
C ALA A 48 5.63 8.23 0.62
N LEU A 49 4.51 7.82 1.22
CA LEU A 49 4.43 6.65 2.11
C LEU A 49 4.88 5.36 1.40
N ILE A 50 4.53 5.23 0.12
CA ILE A 50 4.84 4.03 -0.66
C ILE A 50 6.10 4.15 -1.51
N GLY A 51 6.66 5.36 -1.65
CA GLY A 51 7.91 5.63 -2.34
C GLY A 51 7.76 5.85 -3.84
N VAL A 52 6.62 6.36 -4.30
CA VAL A 52 6.35 6.68 -5.71
C VAL A 52 6.06 8.18 -5.88
N ASP A 53 6.08 8.67 -7.12
CA ASP A 53 5.64 10.03 -7.40
C ASP A 53 4.10 10.15 -7.37
N ARG A 54 3.63 11.39 -7.21
CA ARG A 54 2.19 11.68 -7.08
C ARG A 54 1.38 11.23 -8.29
N VAL A 55 1.91 11.34 -9.51
CA VAL A 55 1.18 10.99 -10.74
C VAL A 55 1.02 9.47 -10.81
N THR A 56 2.08 8.71 -10.53
CA THR A 56 2.03 7.25 -10.44
C THR A 56 1.00 6.78 -9.41
N PHE A 57 0.97 7.40 -8.23
CA PHE A 57 -0.05 7.07 -7.22
C PHE A 57 -1.47 7.32 -7.74
N LEU A 58 -1.73 8.48 -8.35
CA LEU A 58 -3.06 8.83 -8.87
C LEU A 58 -3.50 7.91 -10.02
N LEU A 59 -2.60 7.52 -10.92
CA LEU A 59 -2.90 6.59 -12.01
C LEU A 59 -3.25 5.20 -11.47
N LYS A 60 -2.54 4.75 -10.44
CA LYS A 60 -2.74 3.44 -9.81
C LYS A 60 -4.02 3.37 -8.97
N LEU A 61 -4.65 4.49 -8.63
CA LEU A 61 -5.95 4.47 -7.92
C LEU A 61 -7.03 3.69 -8.69
N ALA A 62 -6.95 3.65 -10.02
CA ALA A 62 -7.89 2.89 -10.85
C ALA A 62 -7.84 1.37 -10.58
N ASP A 63 -6.71 0.86 -10.08
CA ASP A 63 -6.53 -0.57 -9.76
C ASP A 63 -7.17 -0.95 -8.41
N TYR A 64 -7.54 0.04 -7.60
CA TYR A 64 -8.12 -0.13 -6.24
C TYR A 64 -9.57 0.36 -6.14
N GLY A 65 -10.19 0.71 -7.28
CA GLY A 65 -11.55 1.24 -7.39
C GLY A 65 -12.65 0.19 -7.34
#